data_AF-A0A6J1YJA9-F1
#
_entry.id   AF-A0A6J1YJA9-F1
#
_cell.length_a   1.000
_cell.length_b   1.000
_cell.length_c   1.000
_cell.angle_alpha   90.00
_cell.angle_beta   90.00
_cell.angle_gamma   90.00
#
_symmetry.space_group_name_H-M   'P 1'
#
loop_
_entity.id
_entity.type
_entity.pdbx_description
1 polymer ?
#
loop_
_entity_poly.entity_id
_entity_poly.type
_entity_poly.pdbx_seq_one_letter_code
_entity_poly.pdbx_strand_id
1 'polypeptide(L)'
;MRLVRRRREQLKLLGDYLGLCRSGALKELSKRLNHRNYLLESPHKYSVADLQQIADGVYEGFLDALIGFASQHVYHCDLCTQRGFICQICHHHDIIFPFEFDTTVRYAGHPTPLPPQRAPACQGGRPGTVVQQHIEHRSCASATGR
;
A
#
# COMPACT_ATOMS: atom_id res chain seq x y z
N MET A 1 2.38 15.50 11.66
CA MET A 1 3.57 14.81 11.09
C MET A 1 3.41 13.32 10.82
N ARG A 2 2.88 12.48 11.74
CA ARG A 2 2.75 11.03 11.50
C ARG A 2 1.85 10.70 10.29
N LEU A 3 0.75 11.43 10.12
CA LEU A 3 -0.19 11.25 9.01
C LEU A 3 0.46 11.58 7.65
N VAL A 4 1.07 12.77 7.53
CA VAL A 4 1.85 13.18 6.35
C VAL A 4 2.86 12.10 5.96
N ARG A 5 3.67 11.61 6.90
CA ARG A 5 4.66 10.56 6.62
C ARG A 5 4.02 9.30 6.05
N ARG A 6 2.92 8.83 6.65
CA ARG A 6 2.19 7.64 6.16
C ARG A 6 1.65 7.84 4.74
N ARG A 7 1.06 9.01 4.46
CA ARG A 7 0.60 9.39 3.12
C ARG A 7 1.74 9.44 2.10
N ARG A 8 2.91 9.94 2.51
CA ARG A 8 4.12 9.97 1.66
C ARG A 8 4.61 8.55 1.34
N GLU A 9 4.61 7.66 2.32
CA GLU A 9 4.92 6.23 2.11
C GLU A 9 3.90 5.58 1.15
N GLN A 10 2.61 5.91 1.29
CA GLN A 10 1.53 5.44 0.40
C GLN A 10 1.74 5.90 -1.04
N LEU A 11 1.99 7.20 -1.22
CA LEU A 11 2.21 7.80 -2.53
C LEU A 11 3.43 7.20 -3.22
N LYS A 12 4.51 6.91 -2.48
CA LYS A 12 5.68 6.23 -3.04
C LYS A 12 5.31 4.84 -3.57
N LEU A 13 4.65 4.02 -2.76
CA LEU A 13 4.24 2.67 -3.19
C LEU A 13 3.32 2.71 -4.41
N LEU A 14 2.37 3.66 -4.43
CA LEU A 14 1.51 3.90 -5.59
C LEU A 14 2.31 4.32 -6.82
N GLY A 15 3.28 5.23 -6.66
CA GLY A 15 4.19 5.63 -7.74
C GLY A 15 4.98 4.46 -8.32
N ASP A 16 5.59 3.65 -7.45
CA ASP A 16 6.33 2.44 -7.84
C ASP A 16 5.40 1.46 -8.58
N TYR A 17 4.18 1.27 -8.09
CA TYR A 17 3.17 0.40 -8.70
C TYR A 17 2.72 0.88 -10.08
N LEU A 18 2.44 2.18 -10.21
CA LEU A 18 2.08 2.81 -11.48
C LEU A 18 3.25 2.79 -12.48
N GLY A 19 4.50 2.83 -12.01
CA GLY A 19 5.69 2.72 -12.85
C GLY A 19 5.81 1.38 -13.57
N LEU A 20 5.22 0.33 -13.00
CA LEU A 20 5.13 -0.97 -13.65
C LEU A 20 4.00 -1.01 -14.70
N CYS A 21 3.04 -0.08 -14.66
CA CYS A 21 1.88 -0.05 -15.55
C CYS A 21 2.21 0.63 -16.88
N ARG A 22 1.68 0.08 -17.99
CA ARG A 22 1.92 0.60 -19.36
C ARG A 22 0.91 1.66 -19.80
N SER A 23 -0.06 1.99 -18.97
CA SER A 23 -1.12 2.98 -19.25
C SER A 23 -0.64 4.44 -19.32
N GLY A 24 0.60 4.71 -18.87
CA GLY A 24 1.12 6.07 -18.77
C GLY A 24 0.61 6.85 -17.55
N ALA A 25 -0.12 6.21 -16.64
CA ALA A 25 -0.64 6.85 -15.43
C ALA A 25 0.45 7.49 -14.55
N LEU A 26 1.67 6.90 -14.51
CA LEU A 26 2.80 7.50 -13.81
C LEU A 26 3.17 8.87 -14.40
N LYS A 27 3.15 9.03 -15.74
CA LYS A 27 3.45 10.32 -16.39
C LYS A 27 2.41 11.38 -16.01
N GLU A 28 1.14 10.98 -15.94
CA GLU A 28 0.07 11.88 -15.52
C GLU A 28 0.18 12.27 -14.03
N LEU A 29 0.55 11.32 -13.17
CA LEU A 29 0.86 11.61 -11.78
C LEU A 29 2.06 12.57 -11.66
N SER A 30 3.14 12.35 -12.42
CA SER A 30 4.32 13.22 -12.46
C SER A 30 3.99 14.64 -12.92
N LYS A 31 3.06 14.83 -13.85
CA LYS A 31 2.58 16.17 -14.23
C LYS A 31 1.91 16.88 -13.05
N ARG A 32 1.03 16.18 -12.32
CA ARG A 32 0.32 16.72 -11.13
C ARG A 32 1.28 17.05 -9.98
N LEU A 33 2.41 16.36 -9.91
CA LEU A 33 3.47 16.63 -8.94
C LEU A 33 4.22 17.95 -9.22
N ASN A 34 4.04 18.60 -10.38
CA ASN A 34 4.64 19.90 -10.70
C ASN A 34 6.14 19.97 -10.40
N HIS A 35 6.93 19.08 -11.01
CA HIS A 35 8.40 18.95 -10.82
C HIS A 35 8.85 18.42 -9.45
N ARG A 36 7.93 18.05 -8.55
CA ARG A 36 8.28 17.42 -7.25
C ARG A 36 8.49 15.90 -7.36
N ASN A 37 9.30 15.45 -8.33
CA ASN A 37 9.54 14.01 -8.55
C ASN A 37 10.25 13.33 -7.37
N TYR A 38 11.00 14.10 -6.57
CA TYR A 38 11.60 13.62 -5.32
C TYR A 38 10.55 13.04 -4.35
N LEU A 39 9.28 13.41 -4.49
CA LEU A 39 8.18 12.88 -3.71
C LEU A 39 7.97 11.37 -3.95
N LEU A 40 8.23 10.88 -5.16
CA LEU A 40 8.12 9.46 -5.50
C LEU A 40 9.40 8.68 -5.16
N GLU A 41 10.57 9.32 -5.19
CA GLU A 41 11.84 8.64 -4.88
C GLU A 41 11.96 8.25 -3.40
N SER A 42 11.66 9.18 -2.50
CA SER A 42 11.85 9.00 -1.06
C SER A 42 10.76 9.68 -0.24
N PRO A 43 10.15 8.97 0.74
CA PRO A 43 9.12 9.54 1.61
C PRO A 43 9.70 10.51 2.66
N HIS A 44 11.02 10.56 2.81
CA HIS A 44 11.71 11.40 3.79
C HIS A 44 12.28 12.70 3.20
N LYS A 45 12.25 12.87 1.87
CA LYS A 45 12.67 14.11 1.21
C LYS A 45 11.49 15.10 1.20
N TYR A 46 11.78 16.33 1.63
CA TYR A 46 10.85 17.46 1.63
C TYR A 46 11.57 18.71 1.13
N SER A 47 10.88 19.55 0.38
CA SER A 47 11.32 20.90 0.08
C SER A 47 10.88 21.87 1.18
N VAL A 48 11.51 23.06 1.23
CA VAL A 48 11.09 24.13 2.15
C VAL A 48 9.64 24.53 1.91
N ALA A 49 9.19 24.53 0.65
CA ALA A 49 7.80 24.81 0.29
C ALA A 49 6.82 23.75 0.81
N ASP A 50 7.23 22.48 0.88
CA ASP A 50 6.41 21.42 1.47
C ASP A 50 6.30 21.62 2.99
N LEU A 51 7.40 21.97 3.67
CA LEU A 51 7.39 22.23 5.11
C LEU A 51 6.48 23.41 5.46
N GLN A 52 6.46 24.46 4.63
CA GLN A 52 5.53 25.57 4.77
C GLN A 52 4.07 25.11 4.61
N GLN A 53 3.76 24.36 3.54
CA GLN A 53 2.42 23.81 3.31
C GLN A 53 1.96 22.87 4.44
N ILE A 54 2.90 22.16 5.08
CA ILE A 54 2.62 21.32 6.26
C ILE A 54 2.24 22.20 7.45
N ALA A 55 2.95 23.31 7.68
CA ALA A 55 2.62 24.27 8.74
C ALA A 55 1.26 24.94 8.49
N ASP A 56 0.93 25.21 7.23
CA ASP A 56 -0.34 25.81 6.81
C ASP A 56 -1.50 24.79 6.76
N GLY A 57 -1.23 23.49 6.96
CA GLY A 57 -2.23 22.43 6.97
C GLY A 57 -2.77 22.01 5.59
N VAL A 58 -2.31 22.64 4.50
CA VAL A 58 -2.80 22.36 3.13
C VAL A 58 -2.11 21.16 2.46
N TYR A 59 -0.96 20.73 2.99
CA TYR A 59 -0.16 19.66 2.39
C TYR A 59 -0.87 18.29 2.37
N GLU A 60 -1.69 18.01 3.38
CA GLU A 60 -2.41 16.74 3.48
C GLU A 60 -3.42 16.59 2.34
N GLY A 61 -4.20 17.63 2.05
CA GLY A 61 -5.16 17.63 0.93
C GLY A 61 -4.48 17.46 -0.43
N PHE A 62 -3.29 18.04 -0.61
CA PHE A 62 -2.48 17.82 -1.81
C PHE A 62 -2.06 16.35 -1.97
N LEU A 63 -1.59 15.71 -0.89
CA LEU A 63 -1.23 14.29 -0.91
C LEU A 63 -2.44 13.39 -1.16
N ASP A 64 -3.56 13.66 -0.49
CA ASP A 64 -4.79 12.87 -0.64
C ASP A 64 -5.34 12.94 -2.07
N ALA A 65 -5.26 14.09 -2.74
CA ALA A 65 -5.64 14.21 -4.14
C ALA A 65 -4.77 13.35 -5.07
N LEU A 66 -3.45 13.30 -4.84
CA LEU A 66 -2.52 12.47 -5.62
C LEU A 66 -2.74 10.98 -5.37
N ILE A 67 -2.91 10.60 -4.11
CA ILE A 67 -3.20 9.22 -3.71
C ILE A 67 -4.53 8.77 -4.29
N GLY A 68 -5.57 9.60 -4.19
CA GLY A 68 -6.89 9.31 -4.77
C GLY A 68 -6.82 9.05 -6.27
N PHE A 69 -6.10 9.90 -7.01
CA PHE A 69 -5.87 9.67 -8.45
C PHE A 69 -5.16 8.34 -8.73
N ALA A 70 -4.07 8.06 -8.03
CA ALA A 70 -3.28 6.86 -8.26
C ALA A 70 -4.05 5.59 -7.87
N SER A 71 -4.73 5.59 -6.73
CA SER A 71 -5.57 4.50 -6.28
C SER A 71 -6.74 4.26 -7.23
N GLN A 72 -7.41 5.32 -7.70
CA GLN A 72 -8.49 5.18 -8.68
C GLN A 72 -7.99 4.53 -9.97
N HIS A 73 -6.81 4.89 -10.45
CA HIS A 73 -6.22 4.20 -11.60
C HIS A 73 -5.98 2.71 -11.32
N VAL A 74 -5.45 2.36 -10.14
CA VAL A 74 -5.21 0.94 -9.79
C VAL A 74 -6.51 0.13 -9.78
N TYR A 75 -7.60 0.69 -9.25
CA TYR A 75 -8.89 0.00 -9.19
C TYR A 75 -9.59 -0.12 -10.56
N HIS A 76 -9.33 0.78 -11.49
CA HIS A 76 -10.01 0.82 -12.80
C HIS A 76 -9.11 0.41 -13.97
N CYS A 77 -7.91 -0.12 -13.71
CA CYS A 77 -6.99 -0.55 -14.75
C CYS A 77 -6.73 -2.04 -14.63
N ASP A 78 -7.16 -2.82 -15.61
CA ASP A 78 -7.02 -4.28 -15.61
C ASP A 78 -5.56 -4.74 -15.40
N LEU A 79 -4.59 -4.02 -15.98
CA LEU A 79 -3.16 -4.31 -15.81
C LEU A 79 -2.68 -4.14 -14.36
N CYS A 80 -3.23 -3.16 -13.66
CA CYS A 80 -2.95 -2.91 -12.25
C CYS A 80 -3.70 -3.90 -11.36
N THR A 81 -4.96 -4.19 -11.67
CA THR A 81 -5.81 -5.12 -10.92
C THR A 81 -5.27 -6.54 -10.93
N GLN A 82 -4.76 -7.01 -12.08
CA GLN A 82 -4.14 -8.34 -12.23
C GLN A 82 -2.85 -8.54 -11.41
N ARG A 83 -2.26 -7.46 -10.89
CA ARG A 83 -1.04 -7.49 -10.06
C ARG A 83 -1.30 -7.37 -8.57
N GLY A 84 -2.56 -7.17 -8.19
CA GLY A 84 -2.97 -7.24 -6.81
C GLY A 84 -2.98 -8.68 -6.29
N PHE A 85 -3.09 -8.84 -4.99
CA PHE A 85 -3.04 -10.14 -4.33
C PHE A 85 -4.43 -10.55 -3.88
N ILE A 86 -4.75 -11.84 -3.95
CA ILE A 86 -5.98 -12.38 -3.35
C ILE A 86 -5.62 -12.96 -1.98
N CYS A 87 -6.46 -12.74 -0.97
CA CYS A 87 -6.25 -13.34 0.34
C CYS A 87 -6.34 -14.87 0.26
N GLN A 88 -5.26 -15.57 0.61
CA GLN A 88 -5.22 -17.03 0.58
C GLN A 88 -5.94 -17.70 1.78
N ILE A 89 -6.41 -16.92 2.76
CA ILE A 89 -7.00 -17.43 4.00
C ILE A 89 -8.53 -17.45 3.91
N CYS A 90 -9.14 -16.32 3.59
CA CYS A 90 -10.60 -16.24 3.44
C CYS A 90 -11.08 -16.58 2.02
N HIS A 91 -10.16 -16.69 1.04
CA HIS A 91 -10.48 -16.85 -0.38
C HIS A 91 -11.53 -15.84 -0.90
N HIS A 92 -11.67 -14.70 -0.22
CA HIS A 92 -12.56 -13.64 -0.67
C HIS A 92 -11.96 -13.03 -1.94
N HIS A 93 -12.80 -12.76 -2.93
CA HIS A 93 -12.38 -12.21 -4.23
C HIS A 93 -11.90 -10.75 -4.17
N ASP A 94 -11.70 -10.20 -2.97
CA ASP A 94 -11.20 -8.85 -2.79
C ASP A 94 -9.71 -8.82 -3.08
N ILE A 95 -9.35 -7.96 -4.03
CA ILE A 95 -7.97 -7.76 -4.45
C ILE A 95 -7.32 -6.79 -3.47
N ILE A 96 -6.28 -7.27 -2.81
CA ILE A 96 -5.51 -6.55 -1.82
C ILE A 96 -4.32 -5.89 -2.50
N PHE A 97 -4.12 -4.60 -2.25
CA PHE A 97 -2.98 -3.88 -2.80
C PHE A 97 -1.92 -3.50 -1.74
N PRO A 98 -0.63 -3.46 -2.11
CA PRO A 98 0.46 -3.16 -1.18
C PRO A 98 0.40 -1.78 -0.50
N PHE A 99 -0.38 -0.84 -1.06
CA PHE A 99 -0.53 0.52 -0.57
C PHE A 99 -1.72 0.70 0.41
N GLU A 100 -2.51 -0.35 0.66
CA GLU A 100 -3.63 -0.32 1.58
C GLU A 100 -3.18 -0.62 3.02
N PHE A 101 -2.73 0.42 3.73
CA PHE A 101 -2.18 0.28 5.08
C PHE A 101 -3.22 0.08 6.20
N ASP A 102 -4.48 0.43 5.96
CA ASP A 102 -5.52 0.40 6.99
C ASP A 102 -6.27 -0.93 7.01
N THR A 103 -6.29 -1.64 5.87
CA THR A 103 -6.96 -2.93 5.70
C THR A 103 -6.00 -4.11 5.79
N THR A 104 -4.68 -3.89 5.91
CA THR A 104 -3.69 -4.99 5.91
C THR A 104 -2.63 -4.85 7.00
N VAL A 105 -2.28 -5.97 7.65
CA VAL A 105 -1.12 -6.03 8.55
C VAL A 105 0.08 -6.49 7.72
N ARG A 106 1.09 -5.62 7.58
CA ARG A 106 2.38 -5.99 6.98
C ARG A 106 3.22 -6.68 8.05
N TYR A 107 3.44 -7.99 7.92
CA TYR A 107 4.52 -8.63 8.69
C TYR A 107 5.85 -8.16 8.13
N ALA A 108 6.48 -7.22 8.83
CA ALA A 108 7.89 -6.91 8.62
C ALA A 108 8.67 -8.18 8.98
N GLY A 109 9.28 -8.83 7.98
CA GLY A 109 10.02 -10.06 8.16
C GLY A 109 11.09 -9.94 9.23
N HIS A 110 10.87 -10.58 10.38
CA HIS A 110 11.89 -10.92 11.33
C HIS A 110 12.14 -12.44 11.19
N PRO A 111 13.38 -12.90 10.94
CA PRO A 111 13.73 -14.32 11.01
C PRO A 111 13.88 -14.70 12.48
N THR A 112 12.80 -14.70 13.24
CA THR A 112 12.82 -15.12 14.64
C THR A 112 11.68 -16.11 14.84
N PRO A 113 11.97 -17.37 15.22
CA PRO A 113 10.92 -18.31 15.59
C PRO A 113 10.13 -17.71 16.75
N LEU A 114 8.83 -17.48 16.55
CA LEU A 114 7.93 -17.09 17.62
C LEU A 114 7.95 -18.17 18.71
N PRO A 115 8.02 -17.82 20.00
CA PRO A 115 7.78 -18.77 21.08
C PRO A 115 6.35 -19.33 20.97
N PRO A 116 6.10 -20.57 21.45
CA PRO A 116 4.89 -21.33 21.16
C PRO A 116 3.72 -20.83 22.01
N GLN A 117 3.19 -19.64 21.71
CA GLN A 117 2.06 -19.09 22.46
C GLN A 117 0.98 -18.66 21.46
N ARG A 118 0.20 -19.66 21.05
CA ARG A 118 -1.11 -19.59 20.36
C ARG A 118 -1.15 -18.83 19.03
N ALA A 119 -0.58 -19.44 18.00
CA ALA A 119 -1.17 -19.36 16.67
C ALA A 119 -2.45 -20.25 16.65
N PRO A 120 -3.59 -19.80 16.11
CA PRO A 120 -4.70 -20.71 15.86
C PRO A 120 -4.25 -21.69 14.78
N ALA A 121 -4.30 -22.98 15.12
CA ALA A 121 -3.94 -24.05 14.21
C ALA A 121 -4.96 -24.12 13.06
N CYS A 122 -4.55 -23.71 11.86
CA CYS A 122 -5.28 -24.05 10.64
C CYS A 122 -4.77 -25.40 10.14
N GLN A 123 -5.59 -26.44 10.35
CA GLN A 123 -5.31 -27.78 9.86
C GLN A 123 -5.56 -27.86 8.35
N GLY A 124 -4.51 -28.13 7.58
CA GLY A 124 -4.60 -28.77 6.26
C GLY A 124 -4.35 -27.88 5.05
N GLY A 125 -3.19 -28.07 4.40
CA GLY A 125 -2.91 -27.56 3.04
C GLY A 125 -1.43 -27.66 2.68
N ARG A 126 -1.09 -28.37 1.60
CA ARG A 126 0.27 -28.79 1.18
C ARG A 126 1.16 -27.64 0.69
N PRO A 127 2.51 -27.81 0.63
CA PRO A 127 3.45 -26.74 0.36
C PRO A 127 3.60 -26.49 -1.15
N GLY A 128 3.19 -25.31 -1.59
CA GLY A 128 3.46 -24.75 -2.91
C GLY A 128 4.17 -23.42 -2.75
N THR A 129 5.47 -23.43 -2.96
CA THR A 129 6.42 -22.32 -2.83
C THR A 129 6.02 -21.12 -3.69
N VAL A 130 5.87 -19.94 -3.08
CA VAL A 130 6.58 -18.69 -3.42
C VAL A 130 6.34 -17.73 -2.25
N VAL A 131 7.41 -17.45 -1.51
CA VAL A 131 7.49 -16.37 -0.54
C VAL A 131 7.56 -15.07 -1.32
N GLN A 132 6.52 -14.24 -1.24
CA GLN A 132 6.69 -12.78 -1.24
C GLN A 132 5.48 -12.12 -0.55
N GLN A 133 5.71 -11.73 0.70
CA GLN A 133 4.85 -10.88 1.54
C GLN A 133 3.43 -11.42 1.80
N HIS A 134 3.27 -12.15 2.91
CA HIS A 134 1.93 -12.40 3.47
C HIS A 134 1.30 -11.05 3.84
N ILE A 135 0.34 -10.61 3.01
CA ILE A 135 -0.54 -9.49 3.30
C ILE A 135 -1.84 -10.10 3.81
N GLU A 136 -2.03 -10.11 5.13
CA GLU A 136 -3.27 -10.58 5.76
C GLU A 136 -4.23 -9.39 5.92
N HIS A 137 -5.47 -9.56 5.46
CA HIS A 137 -6.52 -8.56 5.60
C HIS A 137 -6.94 -8.45 7.08
N ARG A 138 -6.95 -7.24 7.64
CA ARG A 138 -7.27 -6.93 9.04
C ARG A 138 -8.64 -7.48 9.48
N SER A 139 -9.59 -7.59 8.53
CA SER A 139 -10.94 -8.12 8.75
C SER A 139 -10.99 -9.65 8.89
N CYS A 140 -9.95 -10.38 8.48
CA CYS A 140 -9.90 -11.83 8.61
C CYS A 140 -9.71 -12.29 10.07
N ALA A 141 -9.18 -11.40 10.93
CA ALA A 141 -9.02 -11.66 12.36
C ALA A 141 -10.35 -11.63 13.16
N SER A 142 -11.46 -11.21 12.53
CA SER A 142 -12.74 -10.98 13.21
C SER A 142 -13.82 -12.00 12.86
N ALA A 143 -13.59 -12.88 11.89
CA ALA A 143 -14.60 -13.80 11.34
C ALA A 143 -14.67 -15.16 12.07
N THR A 144 -14.45 -15.19 13.39
CA THR A 144 -14.75 -16.36 14.23
C THR A 144 -15.60 -15.90 15.41
N GLY A 145 -16.91 -15.76 15.18
CA GLY A 145 -17.80 -15.19 16.18
C GLY A 145 -19.29 -15.29 15.82
N ARG A 146 -19.78 -16.48 15.51
CA ARG A 146 -21.02 -17.09 16.05
C ARG A 146 -21.30 -18.44 15.41
#